data_AF-A0A2E6W8G1-F1
#
_entry.id   AF-A0A2E6W8G1-F1
#
_cell.length_a   1.000
_cell.length_b   1.000
_cell.length_c   1.000
_cell.angle_alpha   90.00
_cell.angle_beta   90.00
_cell.angle_gamma   90.00
#
_symmetry.space_group_name_H-M   'P 1'
#
loop_
_entity.id
_entity.type
_entity.pdbx_description
1 polymer ?
#
loop_
_entity_poly.entity_id
_entity_poly.type
_entity_poly.pdbx_seq_one_letter_code
_entity_poly.pdbx_strand_id
1 'polypeptide(L)' 'MTDESQLEVGDYVVVVADADHFMRPDSLKFYPKAVILKTVGDNWSRVFLSSQSHTKILDMPNTMLRKIDGNIQF' A
#
# COMPACT_ATOMS: atom_id res chain seq x y z
N MET A 1 20.51 -5.16 12.48
CA MET A 1 19.81 -5.47 11.22
C MET A 1 18.37 -5.11 11.46
N THR A 2 17.85 -4.09 10.81
CA THR A 2 16.44 -3.68 10.95
C THR A 2 15.58 -4.67 10.17
N ASP A 3 14.64 -5.26 10.88
CA ASP A 3 13.61 -6.16 10.41
C ASP A 3 12.67 -5.37 9.48
N GLU A 4 13.02 -5.30 8.18
CA GLU A 4 12.08 -4.83 7.17
C GLU A 4 11.08 -5.97 6.96
N SER A 5 10.00 -5.95 7.73
CA SER A 5 8.95 -6.97 7.63
C SER A 5 8.51 -7.10 6.17
N GLN A 6 8.76 -8.28 5.61
CA GLN A 6 8.46 -8.56 4.22
C GLN A 6 6.94 -8.42 3.99
N LEU A 7 6.56 -7.71 2.94
CA LEU A 7 5.16 -7.52 2.57
C LEU A 7 4.59 -8.80 1.98
N GLU A 8 3.44 -9.24 2.48
CA GLU A 8 2.79 -10.48 2.08
C GLU A 8 1.36 -10.26 1.58
N VAL A 9 0.84 -11.23 0.83
CA VAL A 9 -0.56 -11.21 0.39
C VAL A 9 -1.48 -11.28 1.61
N GLY A 10 -2.46 -10.38 1.66
CA GLY A 10 -3.36 -10.22 2.80
C GLY A 10 -2.92 -9.15 3.79
N ASP A 11 -1.68 -8.63 3.69
CA ASP A 11 -1.23 -7.56 4.58
C ASP A 11 -2.05 -6.29 4.37
N TYR A 12 -2.48 -5.72 5.50
CA TYR A 12 -3.01 -4.36 5.56
C TYR A 12 -1.85 -3.37 5.57
N VAL A 13 -1.87 -2.45 4.62
CA VAL A 13 -0.80 -1.47 4.42
C VAL A 13 -1.37 -0.06 4.35
N VAL A 14 -0.58 0.93 4.74
CA VAL A 14 -0.81 2.32 4.32
C VAL A 14 0.03 2.61 3.09
N VAL A 15 -0.47 3.48 2.23
CA VAL A 15 0.35 4.03 1.15
C VAL A 15 1.07 5.27 1.66
N VAL A 16 2.39 5.25 1.60
CA VAL A 16 3.25 6.40 1.88
C VAL A 16 3.74 7.00 0.56
N ALA A 17 3.64 8.32 0.43
CA ALA A 17 4.22 9.01 -0.71
C ALA A 17 5.75 8.91 -0.60
N ASP A 18 6.36 8.38 -1.65
CA ASP A 18 7.81 8.36 -1.80
C ASP A 18 8.21 9.50 -2.75
N ALA A 19 9.21 10.29 -2.36
CA ALA A 19 9.60 11.50 -3.10
C ALA A 19 10.10 11.19 -4.52
N ASP A 20 10.58 9.96 -4.73
CA ASP A 20 11.15 9.51 -6.01
C ASP A 20 10.12 8.91 -6.96
N HIS A 21 8.89 8.65 -6.51
CA HIS A 21 7.86 8.01 -7.31
C HIS A 21 6.79 9.03 -7.76
N PHE A 22 6.66 9.20 -9.09
CA PHE A 22 5.81 10.17 -9.82
C PHE A 22 4.28 10.06 -9.61
N MET A 23 3.80 9.47 -8.52
CA MET A 23 2.37 9.53 -8.20
C MET A 23 2.03 10.91 -7.61
N ARG A 24 1.15 11.64 -8.31
CA ARG A 24 0.70 12.96 -7.86
C ARG A 24 0.13 12.86 -6.44
N PRO A 25 0.65 13.63 -5.47
CA PRO A 25 0.27 13.56 -4.05
C PRO A 25 -1.24 13.64 -3.82
N ASP A 26 -1.96 14.40 -4.65
CA ASP A 26 -3.40 14.59 -4.50
C ASP A 26 -4.22 13.33 -4.80
N SER A 27 -3.70 12.37 -5.59
CA SER A 27 -4.36 11.08 -5.78
C SER A 27 -4.15 10.13 -4.60
N LEU A 28 -3.07 10.31 -3.83
CA LEU A 28 -2.70 9.46 -2.69
C LEU A 28 -3.28 9.94 -1.36
N LYS A 29 -3.56 11.25 -1.22
CA LYS A 29 -4.24 11.83 -0.05
C LYS A 29 -5.56 11.13 0.31
N PHE A 30 -6.19 10.47 -0.65
CA PHE A 30 -7.49 9.84 -0.48
C PHE A 30 -7.46 8.36 -0.11
N TYR A 31 -6.33 7.67 -0.20
CA TYR A 31 -6.26 6.21 0.03
C TYR A 31 -5.27 5.89 1.17
N PRO A 32 -5.65 6.17 2.42
CA PRO A 32 -4.76 5.95 3.55
C PRO A 32 -4.50 4.46 3.80
N LYS A 33 -5.33 3.55 3.28
CA LYS A 33 -5.29 2.13 3.58
C LYS A 33 -5.46 1.30 2.31
N ALA A 34 -4.72 0.20 2.24
CA ALA A 34 -4.79 -0.79 1.18
C ALA A 34 -4.61 -2.21 1.74
N VAL A 35 -4.96 -3.20 0.92
CA VAL A 35 -4.67 -4.61 1.16
C VAL A 35 -3.87 -5.16 -0.01
N ILE A 36 -2.79 -5.89 0.27
CA ILE A 36 -2.02 -6.58 -0.78
C ILE A 36 -2.83 -7.77 -1.29
N LEU A 37 -3.16 -7.77 -2.58
CA LEU A 37 -3.87 -8.85 -3.23
C LEU A 37 -2.92 -9.90 -3.82
N LYS A 38 -1.76 -9.45 -4.30
CA LYS A 38 -0.78 -10.28 -5.01
C LYS A 38 0.57 -9.55 -5.10
N THR A 39 1.67 -10.30 -5.03
CA THR A 39 3.01 -9.84 -5.42
C THR A 39 3.19 -9.85 -6.95
N VAL A 40 3.76 -8.78 -7.49
CA VAL A 40 4.00 -8.58 -8.93
C VAL A 40 5.51 -8.46 -9.13
N GLY A 41 6.17 -9.59 -9.39
CA GLY A 41 7.65 -9.65 -9.35
C GLY A 41 8.18 -9.37 -7.94
N ASP A 42 9.43 -8.89 -7.86
CA ASP A 42 10.14 -8.80 -6.58
C ASP A 42 9.86 -7.49 -5.81
N ASN A 43 9.53 -6.41 -6.53
CA ASN A 43 9.48 -5.05 -5.96
C ASN A 43 8.12 -4.36 -6.06
N TRP A 44 7.10 -5.05 -6.58
CA TRP A 44 5.77 -4.48 -6.76
C TRP A 44 4.69 -5.36 -6.16
N SER A 45 3.61 -4.74 -5.74
CA SER A 45 2.43 -5.41 -5.21
C SER A 45 1.17 -4.82 -5.82
N ARG A 46 0.24 -5.70 -6.20
CA ARG A 46 -1.12 -5.31 -6.55
C ARG A 46 -1.89 -5.06 -5.27
N VAL A 47 -2.39 -3.85 -5.10
CA VAL A 47 -3.12 -3.45 -3.89
C VAL A 47 -4.56 -3.07 -4.21
N PHE A 48 -5.46 -3.41 -3.28
CA PHE A 48 -6.81 -2.88 -3.22
C PHE A 48 -6.82 -1.66 -2.29
N LEU A 49 -7.05 -0.48 -2.86
CA LEU A 49 -7.18 0.79 -2.15
C LEU A 49 -8.64 1.05 -1.84
N SER A 50 -8.94 1.41 -0.60
CA SER A 50 -10.29 1.78 -0.18
C SER A 50 -10.28 3.06 0.64
N SER A 51 -11.20 3.95 0.31
CA SER A 51 -11.56 5.13 1.08
C SER A 51 -13.08 5.18 1.27
N GLN A 52 -13.58 6.12 2.08
CA GLN A 52 -15.01 6.25 2.35
C GLN A 52 -15.88 6.41 1.08
N SER A 53 -15.29 6.92 -0.02
CA SER A 53 -16.03 7.26 -1.23
C SER A 53 -15.49 6.61 -2.50
N HIS A 54 -14.32 5.96 -2.45
CA HIS A 54 -13.68 5.42 -3.65
C HIS A 54 -12.95 4.10 -3.36
N THR A 55 -12.96 3.22 -4.36
CA THR A 55 -12.13 2.02 -4.37
C THR A 55 -11.34 1.95 -5.68
N LYS A 56 -10.13 1.41 -5.62
CA LYS A 56 -9.26 1.25 -6.79
C LYS A 56 -8.31 0.08 -6.61
N ILE A 57 -8.02 -0.64 -7.69
CA ILE A 57 -6.95 -1.64 -7.72
C ILE A 57 -5.86 -1.11 -8.64
N LEU A 58 -4.61 -1.14 -8.17
CA LEU A 58 -3.44 -0.81 -8.99
C LEU A 58 -2.17 -1.46 -8.45
N ASP A 59 -1.15 -1.53 -9.29
CA ASP A 59 0.16 -2.06 -8.92
C ASP A 59 1.02 -0.93 -8.35
N MET A 60 1.57 -1.14 -7.16
CA MET A 60 2.39 -0.17 -6.43
C MET A 60 3.78 -0.72 -6.11
N PRO A 61 4.82 0.12 -6.12
CA PRO A 61 6.12 -0.25 -5.58
C PRO A 61 6.01 -0.61 -4.10
N ASN A 62 6.68 -1.68 -3.68
CA ASN A 62 6.73 -2.09 -2.28
C ASN A 62 7.34 -1.00 -1.39
N THR A 63 8.22 -0.15 -1.93
CA THR A 63 8.82 1.00 -1.23
C THR A 63 7.79 2.04 -0.78
N MET A 64 6.60 2.07 -1.41
CA MET A 64 5.50 2.97 -1.08
C MET A 64 4.48 2.37 -0.12
N LEU A 65 4.68 1.13 0.32
CA LEU A 65 3.75 0.41 1.20
C LEU A 65 4.38 0.22 2.57
N ARG A 66 3.61 0.49 3.63
CA ARG A 66 4.04 0.21 5.01
C ARG A 66 2.99 -0.65 5.69
N LYS A 67 3.42 -1.80 6.22
CA LYS A 67 2.58 -2.72 6.98
C LYS A 67 2.02 -2.01 8.20
N ILE A 68 0.74 -2.25 8.48
CA ILE A 68 0.07 -1.75 9.67
C ILE A 68 -0.15 -2.96 10.58
N ASP A 69 0.39 -2.92 11.79
CA ASP A 69 0.09 -3.95 12.79
C ASP A 69 -1.39 -3.89 13.15
N GLY A 70 -2.06 -5.03 12.98
CA GLY A 70 -3.50 -5.17 12.95
C GLY A 70 -4.19 -4.79 14.25
N ASN A 71 -4.54 -3.52 14.37
CA ASN A 71 -5.66 -3.08 15.22
C ASN A 71 -6.47 -2.02 14.47
N ILE A 72 -6.97 -2.40 13.28
CA ILE A 72 -7.82 -1.54 12.45
C ILE A 72 -9.25 -2.08 12.54
N GLN A 73 -10.13 -1.35 13.21
CA GLN A 73 -11.58 -1.59 13.18
C GLN A 73 -12.20 -0.88 11.97
N PHE A 74 -13.13 -1.56 11.30
CA PHE A 74 -13.88 -1.08 10.13
C PHE A 74 -15.20 -0.43 10.55
#